data_AF-A0A2T0KI24-F1
#
_entry.id   AF-A0A2T0KI24-F1
#
_cell.length_a   1.000
_cell.length_b   1.000
_cell.length_c   1.000
_cell.angle_alpha   90.00
_cell.angle_beta   90.00
_cell.angle_gamma   90.00
#
_symmetry.space_group_name_H-M   'P 1'
#
loop_
_entity.id
_entity.type
_entity.pdbx_description
1 polymer ?
#
loop_
_entity_poly.entity_id
_entity_poly.type
_entity_poly.pdbx_seq_one_letter_code
_entity_poly.pdbx_strand_id
1 'polypeptide(L)'
;MIRFLRFLFNDAGPNIRGRIAAMYVLLAVFNLGAWAWAFIAFHGQPVLLGTAFLAYSFGLRHAVDADHIAAIDNATRKLMQEGQRPVTVGFMFSLGHSTIVIAATAAIAATALTLQHRFEAFQEIGGVIGTLVSAGFLFVIAAINLIVLKSVVATFKRVRRGERYDEEDFNLLLANRGLLARIFKPMFRLITRGWHMYPLGVLFGLGFDTASEIGLLSVSATQASHGVPVWSIMVFPALFTAGMSLVDATDSILMLGAYGWAFMKPIRKLYYNMTITLVSAVVAIGVGGVEALGLIADKLHLNGTFWDEIGAIGDNFGIVGYVIIGLCAFIWLASTIVYKWRRFDEIEV
;
A
#
# COMPACT_ATOMS: atom_id res chain seq x y z
N MET A 1 -26.55 -2.52 -5.01
CA MET A 1 -25.27 -2.82 -4.33
C MET A 1 -24.47 -3.96 -4.97
N ILE A 2 -24.99 -5.18 -5.08
CA ILE A 2 -24.23 -6.36 -5.60
C ILE A 2 -23.69 -6.18 -7.03
N ARG A 3 -24.47 -5.58 -7.95
CA ARG A 3 -24.02 -5.30 -9.33
C ARG A 3 -22.87 -4.29 -9.39
N PHE A 4 -22.88 -3.29 -8.51
CA PHE A 4 -21.84 -2.27 -8.41
C PHE A 4 -20.53 -2.87 -7.89
N LEU A 5 -20.59 -3.70 -6.84
CA LEU A 5 -19.42 -4.41 -6.32
C LEU A 5 -18.83 -5.37 -7.36
N ARG A 6 -19.68 -6.17 -8.03
CA ARG A 6 -19.21 -7.05 -9.12
C ARG A 6 -18.56 -6.28 -10.26
N PHE A 7 -19.05 -5.08 -10.58
CA PHE A 7 -18.43 -4.21 -11.58
C PHE A 7 -17.07 -3.71 -11.12
N LEU A 8 -16.97 -3.22 -9.88
CA LEU A 8 -15.74 -2.69 -9.29
C LEU A 8 -14.62 -3.76 -9.20
N PHE A 9 -14.95 -4.96 -8.74
CA PHE A 9 -14.02 -6.09 -8.57
C PHE A 9 -13.79 -6.93 -9.84
N ASN A 10 -14.36 -6.55 -10.99
CA ASN A 10 -14.10 -7.26 -12.24
C ASN A 10 -12.74 -6.84 -12.81
N ASP A 11 -11.66 -7.35 -12.23
CA ASP A 11 -10.28 -7.00 -12.57
C ASP A 11 -9.93 -7.24 -14.06
N ALA A 12 -10.62 -8.18 -14.72
CA ALA A 12 -10.47 -8.48 -16.15
C ALA A 12 -11.41 -7.67 -17.08
N GLY A 13 -12.27 -6.81 -16.54
CA GLY A 13 -13.29 -6.10 -17.30
C GLY A 13 -12.74 -4.98 -18.20
N PRO A 14 -13.28 -4.79 -19.42
CA PRO A 14 -12.75 -3.82 -20.39
C PRO A 14 -12.95 -2.35 -19.98
N ASN A 15 -13.96 -2.04 -19.15
CA ASN A 15 -14.29 -0.67 -18.77
C ASN A 15 -13.51 -0.17 -17.54
N ILE A 16 -12.20 0.05 -17.72
CA ILE A 16 -11.30 0.55 -16.66
C ILE A 16 -11.70 1.95 -16.17
N ARG A 17 -12.05 2.87 -17.09
CA ARG A 17 -12.40 4.26 -16.76
C ARG A 17 -13.66 4.34 -15.90
N GLY A 18 -14.67 3.53 -16.22
CA GLY A 18 -15.89 3.44 -15.42
C GLY A 18 -15.63 2.88 -14.02
N ARG A 19 -14.73 1.90 -13.88
CA ARG A 19 -14.33 1.36 -12.57
C ARG A 19 -13.56 2.37 -11.72
N ILE A 20 -12.66 3.14 -12.33
CA ILE A 20 -11.94 4.25 -11.66
C ILE A 20 -12.94 5.32 -11.20
N ALA A 21 -13.86 5.75 -12.06
CA ALA A 21 -14.89 6.73 -11.69
C ALA A 21 -15.78 6.21 -10.55
N ALA A 22 -16.21 4.95 -10.63
CA ALA A 22 -16.98 4.30 -9.57
C ALA A 22 -16.22 4.27 -8.24
N MET A 23 -14.91 4.00 -8.27
CA MET A 23 -14.06 4.01 -7.08
C MET A 23 -13.99 5.41 -6.46
N TYR A 24 -13.70 6.45 -7.25
CA TYR A 24 -13.63 7.82 -6.72
C TYR A 24 -14.98 8.33 -6.22
N VAL A 25 -16.10 7.95 -6.85
CA VAL A 25 -17.43 8.26 -6.32
C VAL A 25 -17.63 7.59 -4.95
N LEU A 26 -17.24 6.32 -4.80
CA LEU A 26 -17.33 5.62 -3.53
C LEU A 26 -16.45 6.29 -2.45
N LEU A 27 -15.21 6.65 -2.78
CA LEU A 27 -14.29 7.36 -1.88
C LEU A 27 -14.83 8.74 -1.49
N ALA A 28 -15.38 9.48 -2.44
CA ALA A 28 -15.98 10.80 -2.20
C ALA A 28 -17.18 10.70 -1.26
N VAL A 29 -18.09 9.76 -1.50
CA VAL A 29 -19.24 9.51 -0.62
C VAL A 29 -18.78 9.12 0.79
N PHE A 30 -17.79 8.24 0.91
CA PHE A 30 -17.26 7.84 2.21
C PHE A 30 -16.59 9.00 2.95
N ASN A 31 -15.73 9.77 2.28
CA ASN A 31 -15.07 10.94 2.86
C ASN A 31 -16.06 12.02 3.29
N LEU A 32 -17.02 12.38 2.43
CA LEU A 32 -18.05 13.35 2.75
C LEU A 32 -18.94 12.86 3.89
N GLY A 33 -19.27 11.57 3.93
CA GLY A 33 -20.03 10.97 5.01
C GLY A 33 -19.30 11.02 6.35
N ALA A 34 -18.00 10.69 6.38
CA ALA A 34 -17.18 10.75 7.59
C ALA A 34 -17.05 12.19 8.12
N TRP A 35 -16.81 13.16 7.22
CA TRP A 35 -16.76 14.58 7.60
C TRP A 35 -18.12 15.12 8.05
N ALA A 36 -19.21 14.77 7.36
CA ALA A 36 -20.56 15.14 7.79
C ALA A 36 -20.87 14.60 9.19
N TRP A 37 -20.49 13.35 9.49
CA TRP A 37 -20.62 12.78 10.82
C TRP A 37 -19.81 13.58 11.85
N ALA A 38 -18.57 13.95 11.54
CA ALA A 38 -17.74 14.79 12.42
C ALA A 38 -18.37 16.17 12.69
N PHE A 39 -18.89 16.85 11.67
CA PHE A 39 -19.57 18.13 11.84
C PHE A 39 -20.84 17.98 12.69
N ILE A 40 -21.67 16.97 12.43
CA ILE A 40 -22.88 16.72 13.22
C ILE A 40 -22.52 16.47 14.69
N ALA A 41 -21.50 15.65 14.95
CA ALA A 41 -21.07 15.28 16.29
C ALA A 41 -20.37 16.42 17.05
N PHE A 42 -19.59 17.26 16.36
CA PHE A 42 -18.64 18.18 16.99
C PHE A 42 -18.81 19.67 16.63
N HIS A 43 -19.87 20.08 15.92
CA HIS A 43 -20.09 21.50 15.55
C HIS A 43 -20.03 22.47 16.74
N GLY A 44 -20.47 22.04 17.93
CA GLY A 44 -20.44 22.84 19.16
C GLY A 44 -19.10 22.80 19.91
N GLN A 45 -18.13 22.01 19.44
CA GLN A 45 -16.84 21.78 20.10
C GLN A 45 -15.68 21.92 19.10
N PRO A 46 -15.25 23.16 18.78
CA PRO A 46 -14.22 23.42 17.77
C PRO A 46 -12.89 22.68 18.00
N VAL A 47 -12.54 22.43 19.28
CA VAL A 47 -11.35 21.65 19.64
C VAL A 47 -11.43 20.22 19.08
N LEU A 48 -12.60 19.56 19.18
CA LEU A 48 -12.79 18.21 18.64
C LEU A 48 -12.81 18.18 17.13
N LEU A 49 -13.27 19.25 16.46
CA LEU A 49 -13.11 19.39 15.01
C LEU A 49 -11.63 19.51 14.61
N GLY A 50 -10.82 20.20 15.42
CA GLY A 50 -9.36 20.20 15.27
C GLY A 50 -8.77 18.79 15.42
N THR A 51 -9.21 18.02 16.41
CA THR A 51 -8.80 16.61 16.59
C THR A 51 -9.25 15.73 15.43
N ALA A 52 -10.46 15.95 14.89
CA ALA A 52 -10.98 15.26 13.72
C ALA A 52 -10.11 15.51 12.48
N PHE A 53 -9.68 16.76 12.28
CA PHE A 53 -8.73 17.12 11.22
C PHE A 53 -7.37 16.45 11.40
N LEU A 54 -6.85 16.36 12.63
CA LEU A 54 -5.62 15.62 12.92
C LEU A 54 -5.77 14.12 12.60
N ALA A 55 -6.87 13.49 13.01
CA ALA A 55 -7.13 12.08 12.71
C ALA A 55 -7.20 11.81 11.19
N TYR A 56 -7.86 12.70 10.43
CA TYR A 56 -7.86 12.63 8.97
C TYR A 56 -6.45 12.78 8.38
N SER A 57 -5.67 13.74 8.89
CA SER A 57 -4.31 14.01 8.44
C SER A 57 -3.36 12.84 8.77
N PHE A 58 -3.56 12.16 9.89
CA PHE A 58 -2.82 10.94 10.23
C PHE A 58 -3.16 9.81 9.26
N GLY A 59 -4.42 9.67 8.87
CA GLY A 59 -4.82 8.73 7.81
C GLY A 59 -4.13 9.00 6.48
N LEU A 60 -4.10 10.27 6.05
CA LEU A 60 -3.40 10.69 4.85
C LEU A 60 -1.89 10.42 4.92
N ARG A 61 -1.25 10.75 6.06
CA ARG A 61 0.18 10.56 6.27
C ARG A 61 0.55 9.08 6.29
N HIS A 62 -0.20 8.27 7.03
CA HIS A 62 0.10 6.86 7.21
C HIS A 62 -0.04 6.05 5.92
N ALA A 63 -0.98 6.43 5.04
CA ALA A 63 -1.05 5.84 3.70
C ALA A 63 0.21 6.06 2.84
N VAL A 64 1.02 7.07 3.17
CA VAL A 64 2.28 7.35 2.49
C VAL A 64 3.43 6.54 3.10
N ASP A 65 3.21 5.75 4.15
CA ASP A 65 4.27 4.94 4.73
C ASP A 65 4.83 3.94 3.70
N ALA A 66 6.14 3.71 3.80
CA ALA A 66 6.91 3.07 2.75
C ALA A 66 6.51 1.61 2.52
N ASP A 67 6.03 0.93 3.56
CA ASP A 67 5.49 -0.43 3.53
C ASP A 67 4.15 -0.51 2.79
N HIS A 68 3.26 0.47 2.97
CA HIS A 68 1.97 0.56 2.27
C HIS A 68 2.19 0.76 0.77
N ILE A 69 2.98 1.78 0.39
CA ILE A 69 3.33 2.03 -1.02
C ILE A 69 3.99 0.79 -1.60
N ALA A 70 4.99 0.23 -0.91
CA ALA A 70 5.68 -0.95 -1.42
C ALA A 70 4.72 -2.14 -1.59
N ALA A 71 3.80 -2.39 -0.66
CA ALA A 71 2.88 -3.51 -0.74
C ALA A 71 1.85 -3.33 -1.88
N ILE A 72 1.23 -2.14 -1.97
CA ILE A 72 0.20 -1.81 -2.96
C ILE A 72 0.78 -1.77 -4.37
N ASP A 73 1.92 -1.11 -4.58
CA ASP A 73 2.62 -1.03 -5.87
C ASP A 73 2.92 -2.41 -6.42
N ASN A 74 3.47 -3.27 -5.56
CA ASN A 74 3.92 -4.59 -5.94
C ASN A 74 2.76 -5.53 -6.23
N ALA A 75 1.72 -5.51 -5.41
CA ALA A 75 0.51 -6.27 -5.65
C ALA A 75 -0.17 -5.84 -6.95
N THR A 76 -0.30 -4.52 -7.18
CA THR A 76 -0.85 -3.94 -8.40
C THR A 76 -0.04 -4.40 -9.62
N ARG A 77 1.28 -4.30 -9.57
CA ARG A 77 2.16 -4.74 -10.65
C ARG A 77 2.00 -6.22 -10.94
N LYS A 78 2.07 -7.07 -9.93
CA LYS A 78 1.96 -8.53 -10.08
C LYS A 78 0.68 -8.88 -10.83
N LEU A 79 -0.45 -8.33 -10.40
CA LEU A 79 -1.75 -8.55 -11.04
C LEU A 79 -1.80 -8.02 -12.48
N MET A 80 -1.16 -6.88 -12.75
CA MET A 80 -1.03 -6.35 -14.12
C MET A 80 -0.17 -7.21 -15.04
N GLN A 81 0.88 -7.85 -14.50
CA GLN A 81 1.70 -8.82 -15.23
C GLN A 81 0.89 -10.08 -15.58
N GLU A 82 -0.09 -10.44 -14.75
CA GLU A 82 -1.07 -11.50 -15.02
C GLU A 82 -2.20 -11.05 -15.97
N GLY A 83 -2.07 -9.87 -16.58
CA GLY A 83 -3.04 -9.34 -17.55
C GLY A 83 -4.27 -8.66 -16.93
N GLN A 84 -4.31 -8.51 -15.61
CA GLN A 84 -5.42 -7.88 -14.91
C GLN A 84 -5.29 -6.35 -14.86
N ARG A 85 -6.39 -5.67 -14.50
CA ARG A 85 -6.43 -4.22 -14.26
C ARG A 85 -7.10 -3.96 -12.91
N PRO A 86 -6.38 -4.16 -11.79
CA PRO A 86 -6.99 -4.18 -10.46
C PRO A 86 -7.12 -2.77 -9.88
N VAL A 87 -8.35 -2.25 -9.82
CA VAL A 87 -8.61 -0.86 -9.35
C VAL A 87 -8.79 -0.79 -7.83
N THR A 88 -8.95 -1.94 -7.17
CA THR A 88 -9.37 -2.02 -5.77
C THR A 88 -8.24 -2.38 -4.80
N VAL A 89 -7.00 -2.52 -5.27
CA VAL A 89 -5.87 -3.06 -4.48
C VAL A 89 -5.64 -2.22 -3.22
N GLY A 90 -5.34 -0.94 -3.38
CA GLY A 90 -5.07 -0.07 -2.24
C GLY A 90 -6.31 0.20 -1.39
N PHE A 91 -7.48 0.34 -2.01
CA PHE A 91 -8.74 0.46 -1.25
C PHE A 91 -8.98 -0.73 -0.32
N MET A 92 -8.78 -1.97 -0.81
CA MET A 92 -8.98 -3.17 0.00
C MET A 92 -7.92 -3.30 1.10
N PHE A 93 -6.67 -2.94 0.80
CA PHE A 93 -5.58 -2.88 1.78
C PHE A 93 -5.92 -1.92 2.93
N SER A 94 -6.28 -0.67 2.61
CA SER A 94 -6.63 0.35 3.61
C SER A 94 -7.81 -0.04 4.49
N LEU A 95 -8.84 -0.69 3.94
CA LEU A 95 -9.98 -1.19 4.71
C LEU A 95 -9.58 -2.32 5.66
N GLY A 96 -8.72 -3.23 5.19
CA GLY A 96 -8.17 -4.28 6.03
C GLY A 96 -7.41 -3.71 7.22
N HIS A 97 -6.46 -2.82 6.96
CA HIS A 97 -5.66 -2.14 7.98
C HIS A 97 -6.56 -1.38 8.97
N SER A 98 -7.47 -0.57 8.43
CA SER A 98 -8.41 0.22 9.23
C SER A 98 -9.34 -0.63 10.09
N THR A 99 -9.59 -1.90 9.75
CA THR A 99 -10.39 -2.80 10.59
C THR A 99 -9.72 -2.99 11.96
N ILE A 100 -8.39 -3.14 12.00
CA ILE A 100 -7.66 -3.24 13.27
C ILE A 100 -7.67 -1.90 13.99
N VAL A 101 -7.42 -0.78 13.30
CA VAL A 101 -7.44 0.56 13.92
C VAL A 101 -8.81 0.86 14.57
N ILE A 102 -9.91 0.59 13.86
CA ILE A 102 -11.28 0.75 14.37
C ILE A 102 -11.53 -0.17 15.56
N ALA A 103 -11.18 -1.46 15.45
CA ALA A 103 -11.40 -2.43 16.52
C ALA A 103 -10.58 -2.10 17.77
N ALA A 104 -9.31 -1.72 17.60
CA ALA A 104 -8.43 -1.31 18.68
C ALA A 104 -8.91 -0.01 19.33
N THR A 105 -9.32 0.99 18.54
CA THR A 105 -9.88 2.24 19.07
C THR A 105 -11.16 1.98 19.87
N ALA A 106 -12.05 1.13 19.35
CA ALA A 106 -13.27 0.74 20.06
C ALA A 106 -12.95 -0.03 21.35
N ALA A 107 -11.96 -0.92 21.32
CA ALA A 107 -11.48 -1.64 22.50
C ALA A 107 -10.92 -0.66 23.54
N ILE A 108 -10.03 0.26 23.16
CA ILE A 108 -9.46 1.30 24.03
C ILE A 108 -10.60 2.13 24.63
N ALA A 109 -11.53 2.62 23.81
CA ALA A 109 -12.65 3.44 24.27
C ALA A 109 -13.57 2.68 25.24
N ALA A 110 -13.77 1.37 25.06
CA ALA A 110 -14.55 0.53 25.96
C ALA A 110 -13.80 0.15 27.26
N THR A 111 -12.46 0.08 27.21
CA THR A 111 -11.61 -0.45 28.29
C THR A 111 -10.77 0.59 29.02
N ALA A 112 -10.86 1.86 28.63
CA ALA A 112 -10.13 3.01 29.19
C ALA A 112 -10.27 3.20 30.72
N LEU A 113 -11.05 2.35 31.41
CA LEU A 113 -11.25 2.37 32.85
C LEU A 113 -10.75 1.12 33.59
N THR A 114 -10.35 0.01 32.93
CA THR A 114 -10.15 -1.28 33.65
C THR A 114 -9.07 -2.25 33.15
N LEU A 115 -8.41 -2.08 32.00
CA LEU A 115 -7.56 -3.15 31.41
C LEU A 115 -6.22 -2.72 30.77
N GLN A 116 -5.51 -1.74 31.32
CA GLN A 116 -4.22 -1.26 30.77
C GLN A 116 -3.18 -2.39 30.55
N HIS A 117 -2.98 -3.31 31.50
CA HIS A 117 -1.96 -4.36 31.37
C HIS A 117 -2.21 -5.42 30.29
N ARG A 118 -3.48 -5.71 29.94
CA ARG A 118 -3.75 -6.67 28.85
C ARG A 118 -3.51 -6.03 27.49
N PHE A 119 -3.70 -4.71 27.39
CA PHE A 119 -3.53 -3.97 26.16
C PHE A 119 -2.05 -3.93 25.74
N GLU A 120 -1.13 -3.71 26.68
CA GLU A 120 0.33 -3.71 26.43
C GLU A 120 0.82 -5.03 25.81
N ALA A 121 0.40 -6.18 26.35
CA ALA A 121 0.77 -7.48 25.81
C ALA A 121 0.19 -7.73 24.40
N PHE A 122 -1.04 -7.27 24.13
CA PHE A 122 -1.64 -7.37 22.80
C PHE A 122 -0.93 -6.47 21.79
N GLN A 123 -0.53 -5.26 22.21
CA GLN A 123 0.24 -4.32 21.40
C GLN A 123 1.61 -4.89 21.04
N GLU A 124 2.33 -5.47 22.00
CA GLU A 124 3.64 -6.06 21.76
C GLU A 124 3.58 -7.25 20.79
N ILE A 125 2.66 -8.19 21.02
CA ILE A 125 2.50 -9.38 20.17
C ILE A 125 1.99 -8.97 18.78
N GLY A 126 1.01 -8.07 18.72
CA GLY A 126 0.46 -7.54 17.48
C GLY A 126 1.52 -6.85 16.64
N GLY A 127 2.33 -5.97 17.25
CA GLY A 127 3.44 -5.29 16.59
C GLY A 127 4.44 -6.26 15.98
N VAL A 128 4.89 -7.27 16.74
CA VAL A 128 5.82 -8.30 16.22
C VAL A 128 5.23 -9.04 15.03
N ILE A 129 3.95 -9.48 15.13
CA ILE A 129 3.29 -10.19 14.03
C ILE A 129 3.15 -9.28 12.82
N GLY A 130 2.72 -8.02 13.01
CA GLY A 130 2.57 -7.04 11.95
C GLY A 130 3.88 -6.81 11.20
N THR A 131 4.96 -6.50 11.90
CA THR A 131 6.28 -6.26 11.30
C THR A 131 6.83 -7.52 10.61
N LEU A 132 6.69 -8.71 11.21
CA LEU A 132 7.13 -9.96 10.57
C LEU A 132 6.35 -10.26 9.29
N VAL A 133 5.04 -10.03 9.29
CA VAL A 133 4.21 -10.21 8.09
C VAL A 133 4.56 -9.17 7.04
N SER A 134 4.74 -7.89 7.42
CA SER A 134 5.11 -6.81 6.50
C SER A 134 6.46 -7.09 5.84
N ALA A 135 7.52 -7.23 6.64
CA ALA A 135 8.86 -7.49 6.15
C ALA A 135 8.92 -8.80 5.34
N GLY A 136 8.28 -9.87 5.84
CA GLY A 136 8.19 -11.14 5.15
C GLY A 136 7.50 -11.01 3.79
N PHE A 137 6.38 -10.30 3.71
CA PHE A 137 5.67 -10.03 2.47
C PHE A 137 6.53 -9.22 1.48
N LEU A 138 7.20 -8.17 1.95
CA LEU A 138 8.07 -7.33 1.12
C LEU A 138 9.26 -8.13 0.56
N PHE A 139 9.90 -9.00 1.35
CA PHE A 139 10.96 -9.88 0.86
C PHE A 139 10.45 -10.93 -0.14
N VAL A 140 9.28 -11.51 0.11
CA VAL A 140 8.61 -12.46 -0.80
C VAL A 140 8.39 -11.82 -2.17
N ILE A 141 7.85 -10.61 -2.17
CA ILE A 141 7.58 -9.82 -3.37
C ILE A 141 8.88 -9.35 -4.05
N ALA A 142 9.88 -8.91 -3.28
CA ALA A 142 11.18 -8.54 -3.82
C ALA A 142 11.82 -9.72 -4.56
N ALA A 143 11.77 -10.93 -4.00
CA ALA A 143 12.27 -12.13 -4.66
C ALA A 143 11.53 -12.40 -5.99
N ILE A 144 10.20 -12.24 -5.99
CA ILE A 144 9.38 -12.34 -7.21
C ILE A 144 9.85 -11.31 -8.26
N ASN A 145 9.99 -10.05 -7.87
CA ASN A 145 10.45 -8.99 -8.78
C ASN A 145 11.85 -9.26 -9.33
N LEU A 146 12.78 -9.76 -8.52
CA LEU A 146 14.14 -10.10 -8.98
C LEU A 146 14.12 -11.24 -10.02
N ILE A 147 13.25 -12.23 -9.83
CA ILE A 147 13.05 -13.32 -10.82
C ILE A 147 12.48 -12.74 -12.12
N VAL A 148 11.45 -11.89 -12.03
CA VAL A 148 10.85 -11.23 -13.20
C VAL A 148 11.87 -10.34 -13.89
N LEU A 149 12.66 -9.56 -13.14
CA LEU A 149 13.71 -8.69 -13.66
C LEU A 149 14.73 -9.50 -14.47
N LYS A 150 15.19 -10.64 -13.94
CA LYS A 150 16.10 -11.54 -14.67
C LYS A 150 15.50 -12.03 -15.99
N SER A 151 14.19 -12.36 -15.99
CA SER A 151 13.45 -12.78 -17.19
C SER A 151 13.35 -11.65 -18.24
N VAL A 152 12.98 -10.45 -17.79
CA VAL A 152 12.88 -9.24 -18.63
C VAL A 152 14.24 -8.89 -19.23
N VAL A 153 15.32 -8.91 -18.44
CA VAL A 153 16.69 -8.64 -18.89
C VAL A 153 17.15 -9.68 -19.91
N ALA A 154 16.86 -10.97 -19.69
CA ALA A 154 17.18 -12.03 -20.63
C ALA A 154 16.46 -11.83 -21.98
N THR A 155 15.17 -11.53 -21.93
CA THR A 155 14.34 -11.23 -23.12
C THR A 155 14.87 -9.99 -23.85
N PHE A 156 15.22 -8.93 -23.12
CA PHE A 156 15.80 -7.72 -23.69
C PHE A 156 17.13 -8.01 -24.44
N LYS A 157 18.00 -8.85 -23.86
CA LYS A 157 19.24 -9.28 -24.53
C LYS A 157 18.96 -10.05 -25.82
N ARG A 158 17.95 -10.93 -25.86
CA ARG A 158 17.55 -11.68 -27.07
C ARG A 158 17.04 -10.77 -28.17
N VAL A 159 16.13 -9.85 -27.84
CA VAL A 159 15.59 -8.87 -28.79
C VAL A 159 16.69 -7.97 -29.35
N ARG A 160 17.66 -7.55 -28.51
CA ARG A 160 18.82 -6.77 -28.96
C ARG A 160 19.75 -7.55 -29.92
N ARG A 161 19.72 -8.88 -29.88
CA ARG A 161 20.43 -9.76 -30.83
C ARG A 161 19.65 -10.01 -32.12
N GLY A 162 18.47 -9.40 -32.30
CA GLY A 162 17.64 -9.57 -33.50
C GLY A 162 16.77 -10.84 -33.49
N GLU A 163 16.67 -11.55 -32.35
CA GLU A 163 15.77 -12.69 -32.19
C GLU A 163 14.30 -12.21 -32.15
N ARG A 164 13.37 -13.01 -32.71
CA ARG A 164 11.93 -12.68 -32.69
C ARG A 164 11.44 -12.51 -31.25
N TYR A 165 10.75 -11.41 -30.99
CA TYR A 165 10.02 -11.20 -29.75
C TYR A 165 8.76 -12.06 -29.79
N ASP A 166 8.75 -13.15 -29.03
CA ASP A 166 7.56 -13.94 -28.80
C ASP A 166 6.91 -13.48 -27.48
N GLU A 167 5.71 -12.91 -27.55
CA GLU A 167 4.98 -12.42 -26.37
C GLU A 167 4.63 -13.57 -25.41
N GLU A 168 4.57 -14.82 -25.89
CA GLU A 168 4.25 -16.00 -25.08
C GLU A 168 5.41 -16.46 -24.18
N ASP A 169 6.65 -16.04 -24.46
CA ASP A 169 7.84 -16.48 -23.71
C ASP A 169 7.89 -15.91 -22.28
N PHE A 170 7.15 -14.82 -22.03
CA PHE A 170 7.04 -14.19 -20.69
C PHE A 170 6.29 -15.09 -19.70
N ASN A 171 5.23 -15.77 -20.17
CA ASN A 171 4.51 -16.77 -19.38
C ASN A 171 5.27 -18.09 -19.33
N LEU A 172 6.00 -18.46 -20.40
CA LEU A 172 6.73 -19.73 -20.49
C LEU A 172 7.97 -19.79 -19.56
N LEU A 173 8.63 -18.65 -19.29
CA LEU A 173 9.76 -18.55 -18.36
C LEU A 173 9.34 -18.68 -16.88
N LEU A 174 8.15 -18.20 -16.51
CA LEU A 174 7.54 -18.45 -15.19
C LEU A 174 6.90 -19.84 -15.11
N ALA A 175 6.44 -20.38 -16.24
CA ALA A 175 5.58 -21.55 -16.22
C ALA A 175 6.28 -22.87 -15.91
N ASN A 176 7.55 -23.15 -16.29
CA ASN A 176 7.93 -24.58 -16.25
C ASN A 176 9.40 -25.08 -16.24
N ARG A 177 10.46 -24.31 -15.92
CA ARG A 177 11.84 -24.88 -16.04
C ARG A 177 12.84 -24.68 -14.88
N GLY A 178 12.41 -24.50 -13.63
CA GLY A 178 13.37 -24.42 -12.52
C GLY A 178 12.86 -24.82 -11.13
N LEU A 179 13.77 -25.29 -10.28
CA LEU A 179 13.54 -25.56 -8.85
C LEU A 179 13.05 -24.29 -8.13
N LEU A 180 13.60 -23.14 -8.50
CA LEU A 180 13.15 -21.81 -8.06
C LEU A 180 11.68 -21.57 -8.44
N ALA A 181 11.28 -21.77 -9.70
CA ALA A 181 9.88 -21.57 -10.11
C ALA A 181 8.90 -22.45 -9.32
N ARG A 182 9.32 -23.64 -8.86
CA ARG A 182 8.50 -24.53 -8.02
C ARG A 182 8.39 -24.05 -6.56
N ILE A 183 9.48 -23.52 -6.01
CA ILE A 183 9.54 -22.95 -4.66
C ILE A 183 8.75 -21.63 -4.59
N PHE A 184 8.83 -20.79 -5.62
CA PHE A 184 8.18 -19.48 -5.68
C PHE A 184 6.73 -19.55 -6.18
N LYS A 185 6.27 -20.67 -6.76
CA LYS A 185 4.87 -20.85 -7.25
C LYS A 185 3.78 -20.57 -6.22
N PRO A 186 3.90 -21.01 -4.94
CA PRO A 186 2.93 -20.67 -3.90
C PRO A 186 2.90 -19.16 -3.62
N MET A 187 4.06 -18.49 -3.71
CA MET A 187 4.16 -17.05 -3.48
C MET A 187 3.44 -16.24 -4.58
N PHE A 188 3.49 -16.69 -5.83
CA PHE A 188 2.65 -16.13 -6.91
C PHE A 188 1.14 -16.37 -6.72
N ARG A 189 0.73 -17.30 -5.85
CA ARG A 189 -0.69 -17.57 -5.58
C ARG A 189 -1.26 -16.80 -4.39
N LEU A 190 -0.45 -16.05 -3.64
CA LEU A 190 -0.91 -15.28 -2.48
C LEU A 190 -1.95 -14.21 -2.88
N ILE A 191 -1.61 -13.36 -3.86
CA ILE A 191 -2.47 -12.26 -4.31
C ILE A 191 -2.85 -12.50 -5.77
N THR A 192 -4.06 -13.00 -6.03
CA THR A 192 -4.57 -13.25 -7.39
C THR A 192 -5.73 -12.34 -7.78
N ARG A 193 -6.29 -11.58 -6.82
CA ARG A 193 -7.38 -10.63 -7.01
C ARG A 193 -7.19 -9.43 -6.09
N GLY A 194 -7.71 -8.26 -6.48
CA GLY A 194 -7.57 -7.03 -5.69
C GLY A 194 -8.11 -7.14 -4.25
N TRP A 195 -9.16 -7.93 -4.01
CA TRP A 195 -9.74 -8.10 -2.67
C TRP A 195 -8.84 -8.89 -1.70
N HIS A 196 -7.86 -9.68 -2.18
CA HIS A 196 -6.91 -10.39 -1.31
C HIS A 196 -6.04 -9.43 -0.49
N MET A 197 -6.01 -8.15 -0.87
CA MET A 197 -5.32 -7.12 -0.09
C MET A 197 -6.02 -6.80 1.23
N TYR A 198 -7.31 -7.12 1.40
CA TYR A 198 -8.01 -6.91 2.67
C TYR A 198 -7.39 -7.71 3.82
N PRO A 199 -7.28 -9.06 3.75
CA PRO A 199 -6.63 -9.81 4.84
C PRO A 199 -5.15 -9.43 5.01
N LEU A 200 -4.45 -9.04 3.94
CA LEU A 200 -3.08 -8.53 4.08
C LEU A 200 -3.05 -7.22 4.87
N GLY A 201 -3.95 -6.29 4.55
CA GLY A 201 -4.11 -5.03 5.28
C GLY A 201 -4.42 -5.26 6.76
N VAL A 202 -5.29 -6.24 7.08
CA VAL A 202 -5.55 -6.62 8.49
C VAL A 202 -4.25 -7.02 9.19
N LEU A 203 -3.40 -7.82 8.54
CA LEU A 203 -2.13 -8.26 9.13
C LEU A 203 -1.14 -7.10 9.30
N PHE A 204 -1.07 -6.17 8.34
CA PHE A 204 -0.25 -4.96 8.45
C PHE A 204 -0.76 -4.04 9.56
N GLY A 205 -2.08 -3.89 9.69
CA GLY A 205 -2.72 -3.12 10.75
C GLY A 205 -2.53 -3.68 12.17
N LEU A 206 -1.97 -4.89 12.32
CA LEU A 206 -1.54 -5.40 13.63
C LEU A 206 -0.33 -4.63 14.19
N GLY A 207 0.40 -3.89 13.36
CA GLY A 207 1.33 -2.86 13.83
C GLY A 207 0.57 -1.84 14.68
N PHE A 208 0.62 -1.98 16.00
CA PHE A 208 -0.29 -1.29 16.92
C PHE A 208 0.01 0.22 17.07
N ASP A 209 1.03 0.76 16.42
CA ASP A 209 1.44 2.16 16.55
C ASP A 209 0.32 3.09 16.09
N THR A 210 -0.23 2.86 14.90
CA THR A 210 -1.36 3.62 14.34
C THR A 210 -2.63 3.51 15.18
N ALA A 211 -2.93 2.28 15.64
CA ALA A 211 -4.07 2.02 16.51
C ALA A 211 -3.95 2.76 17.85
N SER A 212 -2.72 2.87 18.37
CA SER A 212 -2.42 3.59 19.61
C SER A 212 -2.48 5.10 19.41
N GLU A 213 -1.98 5.65 18.30
CA GLU A 213 -2.09 7.07 17.97
C GLU A 213 -3.56 7.54 17.92
N ILE A 214 -4.39 6.82 17.16
CA ILE A 214 -5.82 7.15 17.03
C ILE A 214 -6.59 6.87 18.32
N GLY A 215 -6.23 5.80 19.03
CA GLY A 215 -6.79 5.46 20.34
C GLY A 215 -6.48 6.50 21.42
N LEU A 216 -5.25 7.02 21.47
CA LEU A 216 -4.86 8.07 22.41
C LEU A 216 -5.52 9.40 22.06
N LEU A 217 -5.57 9.78 20.78
CA LEU A 217 -6.34 10.95 20.33
C LEU A 217 -7.81 10.87 20.77
N SER A 218 -8.38 9.68 20.63
CA SER A 218 -9.74 9.34 21.04
C SER A 218 -9.96 9.49 22.55
N VAL A 219 -9.04 9.00 23.38
CA VAL A 219 -9.10 9.15 24.85
C VAL A 219 -8.93 10.62 25.25
N SER A 220 -7.96 11.34 24.69
CA SER A 220 -7.74 12.76 24.96
C SER A 220 -8.97 13.60 24.62
N ALA A 221 -9.62 13.33 23.49
CA ALA A 221 -10.87 13.97 23.10
C ALA A 221 -12.01 13.68 24.09
N THR A 222 -12.10 12.46 24.60
CA THR A 222 -13.13 12.05 25.58
C THR A 222 -12.97 12.78 26.90
N GLN A 223 -11.73 12.87 27.40
CA GLN A 223 -11.42 13.57 28.64
C GLN A 223 -11.64 15.09 28.52
N ALA A 224 -11.36 15.66 27.35
CA ALA A 224 -11.55 17.08 27.10
C ALA A 224 -13.03 17.51 26.97
N SER A 225 -13.95 16.57 26.72
CA SER A 225 -15.31 16.89 26.28
C SER A 225 -16.43 16.49 27.24
N HIS A 226 -16.12 16.13 28.50
CA HIS A 226 -17.05 15.83 29.60
C HIS A 226 -18.53 15.61 29.18
N GLY A 227 -18.85 14.41 28.67
CA GLY A 227 -20.23 14.04 28.32
C GLY A 227 -20.50 13.69 26.85
N VAL A 228 -19.47 13.64 25.98
CA VAL A 228 -19.62 13.12 24.62
C VAL A 228 -19.78 11.59 24.65
N PRO A 229 -20.78 11.02 23.95
CA PRO A 229 -20.98 9.57 23.90
C PRO A 229 -19.75 8.86 23.32
N VAL A 230 -19.41 7.69 23.87
CA VAL A 230 -18.30 6.85 23.39
C VAL A 230 -18.41 6.57 21.88
N TRP A 231 -19.63 6.50 21.36
CA TRP A 231 -19.88 6.32 19.93
C TRP A 231 -19.41 7.48 19.05
N SER A 232 -19.44 8.72 19.55
CA SER A 232 -18.96 9.90 18.80
C SER A 232 -17.45 9.89 18.60
N ILE A 233 -16.70 9.19 19.47
CA ILE A 233 -15.25 9.04 19.37
C ILE A 233 -14.87 8.20 18.12
N MET A 234 -15.76 7.30 17.67
CA MET A 234 -15.55 6.48 16.47
C MET A 234 -15.47 7.30 15.18
N VAL A 235 -15.79 8.60 15.23
CA VAL A 235 -15.52 9.55 14.16
C VAL A 235 -14.03 9.62 13.83
N PHE A 236 -13.13 9.55 14.82
CA PHE A 236 -11.68 9.67 14.60
C PHE A 236 -11.12 8.52 13.76
N PRO A 237 -11.32 7.22 14.12
CA PRO A 237 -10.87 6.13 13.28
C PRO A 237 -11.61 6.10 11.93
N ALA A 238 -12.87 6.54 11.84
CA ALA A 238 -13.57 6.65 10.56
C ALA A 238 -12.94 7.70 9.62
N LEU A 239 -12.54 8.87 10.14
CA LEU A 239 -11.84 9.90 9.38
C LEU A 239 -10.42 9.46 9.00
N PHE A 240 -9.73 8.78 9.91
CA PHE A 240 -8.45 8.14 9.60
C PHE A 240 -8.60 7.18 8.41
N THR A 241 -9.58 6.27 8.45
CA THR A 241 -9.88 5.36 7.33
C THR A 241 -10.24 6.11 6.05
N ALA A 242 -10.98 7.21 6.14
CA ALA A 242 -11.34 8.04 5.00
C ALA A 242 -10.12 8.67 4.30
N GLY A 243 -9.18 9.21 5.09
CA GLY A 243 -7.93 9.76 4.57
C GLY A 243 -7.04 8.66 3.98
N MET A 244 -6.82 7.58 4.72
CA MET A 244 -5.97 6.48 4.31
C MET A 244 -6.48 5.81 3.01
N SER A 245 -7.77 5.49 2.96
CA SER A 245 -8.38 4.83 1.80
C SER A 245 -8.37 5.68 0.54
N LEU A 246 -8.38 7.02 0.67
CA LEU A 246 -8.26 7.93 -0.47
C LEU A 246 -6.86 7.85 -1.09
N VAL A 247 -5.81 7.88 -0.26
CA VAL A 247 -4.42 7.86 -0.71
C VAL A 247 -4.05 6.49 -1.25
N ASP A 248 -4.31 5.41 -0.51
CA ASP A 248 -3.98 4.03 -0.93
C ASP A 248 -4.71 3.65 -2.23
N ALA A 249 -6.00 4.01 -2.35
CA ALA A 249 -6.73 3.76 -3.59
C ALA A 249 -6.14 4.55 -4.76
N THR A 250 -5.78 5.82 -4.52
CA THR A 250 -5.15 6.67 -5.53
C THR A 250 -3.79 6.12 -5.95
N ASP A 251 -2.98 5.63 -5.02
CA ASP A 251 -1.70 4.98 -5.29
C ASP A 251 -1.86 3.81 -6.27
N SER A 252 -2.76 2.86 -5.97
CA SER A 252 -3.02 1.73 -6.87
C SER A 252 -3.53 2.15 -8.26
N ILE A 253 -4.34 3.22 -8.35
CA ILE A 253 -4.86 3.76 -9.61
C ILE A 253 -3.76 4.47 -10.41
N LEU A 254 -2.91 5.25 -9.74
CA LEU A 254 -1.75 5.89 -10.35
C LEU A 254 -0.80 4.85 -10.92
N MET A 255 -0.55 3.78 -10.17
CA MET A 255 0.26 2.66 -10.66
C MET A 255 -0.38 1.98 -11.85
N LEU A 256 -1.69 1.70 -11.81
CA LEU A 256 -2.42 1.16 -12.96
C LEU A 256 -2.25 2.03 -14.22
N GLY A 257 -2.23 3.35 -14.06
CA GLY A 257 -1.93 4.32 -15.10
C GLY A 257 -0.48 4.28 -15.58
N ALA A 258 0.49 4.34 -14.66
CA ALA A 258 1.92 4.34 -14.95
C ALA A 258 2.35 3.09 -15.76
N TYR A 259 1.92 1.89 -15.33
CA TYR A 259 2.15 0.66 -16.10
C TYR A 259 1.31 0.60 -17.38
N GLY A 260 0.07 1.11 -17.34
CA GLY A 260 -0.81 1.14 -18.51
C GLY A 260 -0.32 2.04 -19.65
N TRP A 261 0.46 3.07 -19.34
CA TRP A 261 1.05 3.98 -20.32
C TRP A 261 2.25 3.36 -21.06
N ALA A 262 2.94 2.39 -20.46
CA ALA A 262 4.12 1.72 -21.03
C ALA A 262 3.83 0.81 -22.26
N PHE A 263 2.59 0.79 -22.76
CA PHE A 263 2.14 -0.09 -23.84
C PHE A 263 2.38 0.47 -25.26
N MET A 264 3.10 1.60 -25.42
CA MET A 264 3.47 2.14 -26.73
C MET A 264 4.92 1.71 -27.10
N LYS A 265 5.02 0.68 -27.95
CA LYS A 265 6.21 0.02 -28.55
C LYS A 265 6.93 -1.06 -27.69
N PRO A 266 7.18 -2.27 -28.24
CA PRO A 266 7.70 -3.44 -27.49
C PRO A 266 9.04 -3.21 -26.78
N ILE A 267 10.00 -2.52 -27.43
CA ILE A 267 11.35 -2.31 -26.87
C ILE A 267 11.33 -1.30 -25.72
N ARG A 268 10.49 -0.26 -25.79
CA ARG A 268 10.32 0.71 -24.68
C ARG A 268 9.66 0.03 -23.48
N LYS A 269 8.65 -0.82 -23.73
CA LYS A 269 7.99 -1.63 -22.70
C LYS A 269 9.00 -2.47 -21.90
N LEU A 270 9.96 -3.10 -22.58
CA LEU A 270 11.04 -3.87 -21.93
C LEU A 270 11.92 -2.99 -21.01
N TYR A 271 12.37 -1.82 -21.48
CA TYR A 271 13.19 -0.91 -20.67
C TYR A 271 12.44 -0.37 -19.45
N TYR A 272 11.21 0.11 -19.67
CA TYR A 272 10.38 0.67 -18.60
C TYR A 272 10.04 -0.39 -17.55
N ASN A 273 9.62 -1.58 -17.98
CA ASN A 273 9.37 -2.70 -17.08
C ASN A 273 10.62 -3.10 -16.30
N MET A 274 11.79 -3.12 -16.93
CA MET A 274 13.05 -3.41 -16.25
C MET A 274 13.39 -2.37 -15.17
N THR A 275 13.34 -1.07 -15.51
CA THR A 275 13.63 0.02 -14.56
C THR A 275 12.67 -0.01 -13.37
N ILE A 276 11.38 -0.10 -13.64
CA ILE A 276 10.39 -0.05 -12.56
C ILE A 276 10.40 -1.34 -11.72
N THR A 277 10.62 -2.50 -12.35
CA THR A 277 10.79 -3.76 -11.60
C THR A 277 12.01 -3.71 -10.68
N LEU A 278 13.11 -3.12 -11.15
CA LEU A 278 14.30 -2.90 -10.33
C LEU A 278 14.02 -1.95 -9.17
N VAL A 279 13.45 -0.76 -9.44
CA VAL A 279 13.17 0.25 -8.41
C VAL A 279 12.33 -0.33 -7.29
N SER A 280 11.26 -1.05 -7.61
CA SER A 280 10.37 -1.61 -6.61
C SER A 280 10.92 -2.86 -5.92
N ALA A 281 11.82 -3.63 -6.55
CA ALA A 281 12.59 -4.65 -5.84
C ALA A 281 13.51 -4.01 -4.80
N VAL A 282 14.20 -2.92 -5.17
CA VAL A 282 15.08 -2.16 -4.27
C VAL A 282 14.29 -1.55 -3.12
N VAL A 283 13.14 -0.92 -3.41
CA VAL A 283 12.25 -0.37 -2.37
C VAL A 283 11.78 -1.46 -1.42
N ALA A 284 11.27 -2.58 -1.93
CA ALA A 284 10.80 -3.67 -1.07
C ALA A 284 11.92 -4.28 -0.20
N ILE A 285 13.14 -4.41 -0.72
CA ILE A 285 14.31 -4.88 0.07
C ILE A 285 14.72 -3.85 1.11
N GLY A 286 14.74 -2.57 0.74
CA GLY A 286 15.13 -1.48 1.66
C GLY A 286 14.14 -1.34 2.80
N VAL A 287 12.85 -1.22 2.47
CA VAL A 287 11.76 -1.06 3.43
C VAL A 287 11.64 -2.28 4.33
N GLY A 288 11.51 -3.49 3.76
CA GLY A 288 11.44 -4.73 4.55
C GLY A 288 12.73 -5.02 5.34
N GLY A 289 13.87 -4.55 4.84
CA GLY A 289 15.15 -4.59 5.56
C GLY A 289 15.17 -3.68 6.79
N VAL A 290 14.72 -2.44 6.65
CA VAL A 290 14.61 -1.49 7.78
C VAL A 290 13.64 -2.02 8.82
N GLU A 291 12.46 -2.51 8.43
CA GLU A 291 11.48 -3.12 9.35
C GLU A 291 12.06 -4.33 10.10
N ALA A 292 12.67 -5.28 9.37
CA ALA A 292 13.22 -6.48 9.97
C ALA A 292 14.38 -6.17 10.92
N LEU A 293 15.27 -5.27 10.52
CA LEU A 293 16.40 -4.86 11.35
C LEU A 293 15.95 -4.04 12.56
N GLY A 294 14.95 -3.16 12.41
CA GLY A 294 14.33 -2.43 13.52
C GLY A 294 13.73 -3.38 14.55
N LEU A 295 12.96 -4.38 14.10
CA LEU A 295 12.39 -5.40 14.99
C LEU A 295 13.47 -6.20 15.74
N ILE A 296 14.57 -6.55 15.06
CA ILE A 296 15.71 -7.24 15.67
C ILE A 296 16.38 -6.34 16.72
N ALA A 297 16.59 -5.07 16.39
CA ALA A 297 17.18 -4.08 17.29
C ALA A 297 16.37 -3.95 18.58
N ASP A 298 15.04 -3.82 18.44
CA ASP A 298 14.11 -3.64 19.54
C ASP A 298 14.06 -4.88 20.45
N LYS A 299 13.99 -6.09 19.88
CA LYS A 299 13.88 -7.33 20.65
C LYS A 299 15.16 -7.80 21.30
N LEU A 300 16.31 -7.48 20.71
CA LEU A 300 17.62 -7.84 21.26
C LEU A 300 18.26 -6.68 22.05
N HIS A 301 17.56 -5.54 22.17
CA HIS A 301 18.06 -4.31 22.81
C HIS A 301 19.44 -3.90 22.30
N LEU A 302 19.62 -3.94 20.97
CA LEU A 302 20.90 -3.65 20.33
C LEU A 302 21.09 -2.14 20.23
N ASN A 303 22.23 -1.66 20.72
CA ASN A 303 22.59 -0.26 20.71
C ASN A 303 23.85 -0.03 19.88
N GLY A 304 23.97 1.17 19.30
CA GLY A 304 25.16 1.61 18.57
C GLY A 304 24.79 2.27 17.25
N THR A 305 25.73 3.00 16.67
CA THR A 305 25.48 3.92 15.54
C THR A 305 24.69 3.31 14.39
N PHE A 306 24.95 2.05 14.05
CA PHE A 306 24.19 1.33 13.02
C PHE A 306 22.73 1.10 13.38
N TRP A 307 22.43 0.68 14.61
CA TRP A 307 21.07 0.42 15.07
C TRP A 307 20.31 1.73 15.30
N ASP A 308 21.00 2.76 15.79
CA ASP A 308 20.44 4.10 15.98
C ASP A 308 20.04 4.72 14.62
N GLU A 309 20.85 4.52 13.57
CA GLU A 309 20.51 4.95 12.20
C GLU A 309 19.28 4.21 11.64
N ILE A 310 19.18 2.90 11.87
CA ILE A 310 18.01 2.12 11.45
C ILE A 310 16.76 2.58 12.19
N GLY A 311 16.86 2.80 13.50
CA GLY A 311 15.78 3.38 14.31
C GLY A 311 15.36 4.76 13.78
N ALA A 312 16.32 5.63 13.48
CA ALA A 312 16.04 6.96 12.93
C ALA A 312 15.33 6.92 11.56
N ILE A 313 15.65 5.94 10.70
CA ILE A 313 14.94 5.73 9.43
C ILE A 313 13.51 5.20 9.69
N GLY A 314 13.35 4.28 10.64
CA GLY A 314 12.05 3.76 11.08
C GLY A 314 11.14 4.85 11.64
N ASP A 315 11.65 5.73 12.51
CA ASP A 315 10.90 6.85 13.08
C ASP A 315 10.41 7.85 12.03
N ASN A 316 11.10 7.90 10.89
CA ASN A 316 10.82 8.79 9.77
C ASN A 316 10.24 8.04 8.55
N PHE A 317 9.54 6.93 8.78
CA PHE A 317 9.05 6.05 7.71
C PHE A 317 8.20 6.76 6.64
N GLY A 318 7.36 7.71 7.05
CA GLY A 318 6.58 8.53 6.12
C GLY A 318 7.46 9.39 5.19
N ILE A 319 8.63 9.87 5.64
CA ILE A 319 9.59 10.60 4.79
C ILE A 319 10.18 9.67 3.74
N VAL A 320 10.53 8.43 4.12
CA VAL A 320 10.98 7.40 3.18
C VAL A 320 9.91 7.18 2.11
N GLY A 321 8.65 7.12 2.51
CA GLY A 321 7.49 7.08 1.64
C GLY A 321 7.40 8.23 0.64
N TYR A 322 7.46 9.48 1.10
CA TYR A 322 7.47 10.66 0.23
C TYR A 322 8.65 10.63 -0.77
N VAL A 323 9.82 10.17 -0.35
CA VAL A 323 11.00 10.00 -1.22
C VAL A 323 10.73 8.96 -2.30
N ILE A 324 10.10 7.83 -1.96
CA ILE A 324 9.71 6.79 -2.92
C ILE A 324 8.72 7.35 -3.94
N ILE A 325 7.66 8.05 -3.50
CA ILE A 325 6.68 8.69 -4.40
C ILE A 325 7.40 9.67 -5.34
N GLY A 326 8.25 10.54 -4.78
CA GLY A 326 9.01 11.52 -5.54
C GLY A 326 9.92 10.88 -6.60
N LEU A 327 10.61 9.79 -6.24
CA LEU A 327 11.46 9.04 -7.16
C LEU A 327 10.65 8.39 -8.28
N CYS A 328 9.53 7.74 -7.95
CA CYS A 328 8.62 7.12 -8.92
C CYS A 328 8.04 8.17 -9.89
N ALA A 329 7.56 9.30 -9.36
CA ALA A 329 7.04 10.41 -10.13
C ALA A 329 8.11 11.02 -11.04
N PHE A 330 9.33 11.22 -10.53
CA PHE A 330 10.45 11.73 -11.30
C PHE A 330 10.84 10.80 -12.45
N ILE A 331 10.96 9.50 -12.20
CA ILE A 331 11.28 8.50 -13.24
C ILE A 331 10.19 8.48 -14.31
N TRP A 332 8.92 8.53 -13.90
CA TRP A 332 7.79 8.56 -14.83
C TRP A 332 7.76 9.84 -15.67
N LEU A 333 7.96 11.01 -15.07
CA LEU A 333 8.02 12.30 -15.76
C LEU A 333 9.20 12.36 -16.72
N ALA A 334 10.40 11.98 -16.27
CA ALA A 334 11.60 11.93 -17.10
C ALA A 334 11.39 11.01 -18.32
N SER A 335 10.79 9.83 -18.09
CA SER A 335 10.45 8.90 -19.18
C SER A 335 9.45 9.50 -20.18
N THR A 336 8.44 10.22 -19.67
CA THR A 336 7.42 10.89 -20.48
C THR A 336 7.98 12.06 -21.29
N ILE A 337 8.87 12.86 -20.70
CA ILE A 337 9.53 13.97 -21.38
C ILE A 337 10.47 13.45 -22.46
N VAL A 338 11.31 12.46 -22.15
CA VAL A 338 12.18 11.81 -23.14
C VAL A 338 11.37 11.20 -24.27
N TYR A 339 10.18 10.67 -23.98
CA TYR A 339 9.26 10.17 -25.01
C TYR A 339 8.81 11.27 -25.98
N LYS A 340 8.29 12.38 -25.44
CA LYS A 340 7.79 13.51 -26.24
C LYS A 340 8.91 14.20 -27.02
N TRP A 341 10.07 14.42 -26.38
CA TRP A 341 11.20 15.12 -27.01
C TRP A 341 11.85 14.35 -28.15
N ARG A 342 11.91 13.02 -28.07
CA ARG A 342 12.49 12.21 -29.15
C ARG A 342 11.50 11.89 -30.28
N ARG A 343 10.31 12.53 -30.32
CA ARG A 343 9.26 12.38 -31.36
C ARG A 343 9.01 10.92 -31.76
N PHE A 344 8.99 10.03 -30.79
CA PHE A 344 8.75 8.61 -31.08
C PHE A 344 7.32 8.30 -31.54
N ASP A 345 6.41 9.28 -31.46
CA ASP A 345 5.08 9.24 -32.06
C ASP A 345 5.12 9.12 -33.60
N GLU A 346 6.24 9.50 -34.23
CA GLU A 346 6.38 9.56 -35.71
C GLU A 346 7.08 8.34 -36.33
N ILE A 347 7.54 7.39 -35.51
CA ILE A 347 8.17 6.17 -36.04
C ILE A 347 7.09 5.10 -36.17
N GLU A 348 6.45 4.99 -37.32
CA GLU A 348 5.65 3.81 -37.67
C GLU A 348 6.56 2.57 -37.65
N VAL A 349 6.12 1.50 -36.98
CA VAL A 349 6.71 0.16 -37.11
C VAL A 349 5.66 -0.73 -37.74
#